data_AF-A0A6N9DIG5-F1
#
_entry.id   AF-A0A6N9DIG5-F1
#
_cell.length_a   1.000
_cell.length_b   1.000
_cell.length_c   1.000
_cell.angle_alpha   90.00
_cell.angle_beta   90.00
_cell.angle_gamma   90.00
#
_symmetry.space_group_name_H-M   'P 1'
#
loop_
_entity.id
_entity.type
_entity.pdbx_description
1 polymer ?
#
loop_
_entity_poly.entity_id
_entity_poly.type
_entity_poly.pdbx_seq_one_letter_code
_entity_poly.pdbx_strand_id
1 'polypeptide(L)'
;MFLLGVVEDDESDVRHVLTGTNDFDTTRQVNRCTQVIETLNAEGESIDREELQVVFRYLHHHQVKDMLEKAGLRAIEVFGDFDGSPLTDDSEEMIYICRFK
;
A
#
# COMPACT_ATOMS: atom_id res chain seq x y z
N MET A 1 -1.38 2.04 15.86
CA MET A 1 -1.88 3.14 15.01
C MET A 1 -0.68 3.91 14.51
N PHE A 2 -0.63 4.28 13.23
CA PHE A 2 0.45 5.05 12.61
C PHE A 2 -0.15 6.19 11.76
N LEU A 3 0.61 7.26 11.56
CA LEU A 3 0.20 8.39 10.71
C LEU A 3 0.50 8.04 9.25
N LEU A 4 -0.50 8.14 8.38
CA LEU A 4 -0.35 8.04 6.93
C LEU A 4 -0.03 9.40 6.32
N GLY A 5 -0.65 10.46 6.85
CA GLY A 5 -0.44 11.82 6.39
C GLY A 5 -1.41 12.81 7.02
N VAL A 6 -1.16 14.07 6.74
CA VAL A 6 -2.06 15.17 7.08
C VAL A 6 -2.24 16.00 5.82
N VAL A 7 -3.49 16.31 5.49
CA VAL A 7 -3.84 17.16 4.35
C VAL A 7 -4.63 18.34 4.88
N GLU A 8 -4.18 19.55 4.54
CA GLU A 8 -4.87 20.79 4.85
C GLU A 8 -5.72 21.20 3.64
N ASP A 9 -6.97 21.57 3.88
CA ASP A 9 -7.84 22.16 2.86
C ASP A 9 -7.92 23.67 3.10
N ASP A 10 -7.14 24.40 2.30
CA ASP A 10 -7.04 25.86 2.37
C ASP A 10 -8.36 26.58 2.05
N GLU A 11 -9.30 25.93 1.36
CA GLU A 11 -10.59 26.56 0.99
C GLU A 11 -11.63 26.46 2.11
N SER A 12 -11.59 25.41 2.92
CA SER A 12 -12.61 25.13 3.93
C SER A 12 -12.12 25.23 5.39
N ASP A 13 -10.84 25.55 5.62
CA ASP A 13 -10.20 25.66 6.94
C ASP A 13 -10.36 24.37 7.78
N VAL A 14 -10.41 23.23 7.08
CA VAL A 14 -10.43 21.90 7.69
C VAL A 14 -9.13 21.17 7.41
N ARG A 15 -8.82 20.22 8.29
CA ARG A 15 -7.64 19.39 8.19
C ARG A 15 -8.01 17.92 8.28
N HIS A 16 -7.56 17.15 7.30
CA HIS A 16 -7.74 15.70 7.30
C HIS A 16 -6.49 15.03 7.89
N VAL A 17 -6.67 14.27 8.95
CA VAL A 17 -5.64 13.44 9.58
C VAL A 17 -5.88 12.00 9.17
N LEU A 18 -4.94 11.45 8.40
CA LEU A 18 -5.01 10.08 7.91
C LEU A 18 -4.18 9.18 8.81
N THR A 19 -4.81 8.18 9.42
CA THR A 19 -4.14 7.19 10.27
C THR A 19 -4.41 5.76 9.81
N GLY A 20 -3.54 4.84 10.20
CA GLY A 20 -3.66 3.43 9.85
C GLY A 20 -3.43 2.52 11.05
N THR A 21 -4.02 1.33 10.99
CA THR A 21 -3.68 0.19 11.85
C THR A 21 -3.50 -1.05 11.00
N ASN A 22 -2.56 -1.91 11.37
CA ASN A 22 -2.28 -3.17 10.69
C ASN A 22 -2.52 -4.33 11.64
N ASP A 23 -3.16 -5.39 11.14
CA ASP A 23 -3.30 -6.69 11.77
C ASP A 23 -2.68 -7.76 10.85
N PHE A 24 -1.46 -8.19 11.21
CA PHE A 24 -0.67 -9.10 10.41
C PHE A 24 -0.93 -10.56 10.79
N ASP A 25 -1.48 -11.32 9.85
CA ASP A 25 -1.45 -12.78 9.86
C ASP A 25 -0.24 -13.25 9.06
N THR A 26 0.88 -13.45 9.76
CA THR A 26 2.16 -13.85 9.15
C THR A 26 2.14 -15.27 8.58
N THR A 27 1.27 -16.15 9.09
CA THR A 27 1.12 -17.52 8.58
C THR A 27 0.46 -17.52 7.20
N ARG A 28 -0.54 -16.66 7.01
CA ARG A 28 -1.26 -16.52 5.72
C ARG A 28 -0.69 -15.42 4.84
N GLN A 29 0.34 -14.72 5.32
CA GLN A 29 0.96 -13.54 4.72
C GLN A 29 -0.07 -12.43 4.40
N VAL A 30 -1.08 -12.26 5.25
CA VAL A 30 -2.16 -11.26 5.05
C VAL A 30 -1.99 -10.14 6.06
N ASN A 31 -2.09 -8.89 5.60
CA ASN A 31 -2.23 -7.72 6.44
C ASN A 31 -3.65 -7.16 6.28
N ARG A 32 -4.41 -7.09 7.37
CA ARG A 32 -5.69 -6.37 7.41
C ARG A 32 -5.41 -4.97 7.92
N CYS A 33 -5.48 -4.01 7.02
CA CYS A 33 -5.28 -2.61 7.33
C CYS A 33 -6.65 -1.93 7.53
N THR A 34 -6.76 -1.12 8.59
CA THR A 34 -7.84 -0.13 8.69
C THR A 34 -7.22 1.24 8.55
N GLN A 35 -7.59 1.95 7.50
CA GLN A 35 -7.26 3.36 7.28
C GLN A 35 -8.40 4.22 7.80
N VAL A 36 -8.08 5.31 8.47
CA VAL A 36 -9.05 6.25 9.04
C VAL A 36 -8.71 7.63 8.53
N ILE A 37 -9.72 8.34 8.04
CA ILE A 37 -9.65 9.77 7.73
C ILE A 37 -10.46 10.47 8.80
N GLU A 38 -9.80 11.35 9.56
CA GLU A 38 -10.47 12.19 10.55
C GLU A 38 -10.40 13.65 10.10
N THR A 39 -11.54 14.31 9.95
CA THR A 39 -11.64 15.72 9.55
C THR A 39 -11.78 16.57 10.79
N LEU A 40 -10.84 17.50 10.96
CA LEU A 40 -10.80 18.44 12.07
C LEU A 40 -11.17 19.85 11.58
N ASN A 41 -11.98 20.57 12.35
CA ASN A 41 -12.19 22.01 12.14
C ASN A 41 -10.97 22.83 12.61
N ALA A 42 -11.04 24.15 12.44
CA ALA A 42 -10.00 25.10 12.84
C ALA A 42 -9.66 25.04 14.34
N GLU A 43 -10.64 24.72 15.20
CA GLU A 43 -10.47 24.53 16.63
C GLU A 43 -9.80 23.18 16.99
N GLY A 44 -9.59 22.30 16.01
CA GLY A 44 -9.02 20.97 16.18
C GLY A 44 -10.02 19.91 16.65
N GLU A 45 -11.31 20.20 16.57
CA GLU A 45 -12.39 19.27 16.92
C GLU A 45 -12.71 18.36 15.73
N SER A 46 -12.90 17.08 16.02
CA SER A 46 -13.29 16.06 15.03
C SER A 46 -14.74 16.26 14.64
N ILE A 47 -14.96 16.66 13.38
CA ILE A 47 -16.28 16.93 12.81
C ILE A 47 -16.76 15.83 11.87
N ASP A 48 -15.85 14.99 11.38
CA ASP A 48 -16.16 13.83 10.56
C ASP A 48 -15.07 12.74 10.67
N ARG A 49 -15.47 11.48 10.46
CA ARG A 49 -14.58 10.33 10.54
C ARG A 49 -15.03 9.19 9.63
N GLU A 50 -14.17 8.84 8.69
CA GLU A 50 -14.38 7.72 7.77
C GLU A 50 -13.36 6.60 8.01
N GLU A 51 -13.78 5.36 7.80
CA GLU A 51 -12.91 4.18 7.90
C GLU A 51 -12.95 3.36 6.61
N LEU A 52 -11.78 2.96 6.14
CA LEU A 52 -11.60 2.07 5.00
C LEU A 52 -10.82 0.83 5.44
N GLN A 53 -11.43 -0.34 5.30
CA GLN A 53 -10.76 -1.61 5.49
C GLN A 53 -10.12 -2.08 4.18
N VAL A 54 -8.81 -2.31 4.21
CA VAL A 54 -8.04 -2.78 3.06
C VAL A 54 -7.29 -4.05 3.46
N VAL A 55 -7.40 -5.09 2.62
CA VAL A 55 -6.68 -6.35 2.85
C VAL A 55 -5.56 -6.46 1.84
N PHE A 56 -4.33 -6.48 2.35
CA PHE A 56 -3.12 -6.70 1.56
C PHE A 56 -2.59 -8.12 1.80
N ARG A 57 -1.95 -8.69 0.78
CA ARG A 57 -1.16 -9.91 0.94
C ARG A 57 0.28 -9.59 0.60
N TYR A 58 1.18 -9.91 1.53
CA TYR A 58 2.60 -9.87 1.25
C TYR A 58 2.95 -11.05 0.35
N LEU A 59 3.60 -10.77 -0.78
CA LEU A 59 4.10 -11.78 -1.71
C LEU A 59 5.61 -11.62 -1.83
N HIS A 60 6.35 -12.68 -1.55
CA HIS A 60 7.78 -12.70 -1.83
C HIS A 60 8.02 -12.75 -3.35
N HIS A 61 9.08 -12.12 -3.85
CA HIS A 61 9.34 -12.03 -5.29
C HIS A 61 9.43 -13.40 -5.99
N HIS A 62 9.89 -14.45 -5.30
CA HIS A 62 9.84 -15.84 -5.78
C HIS A 62 8.40 -16.35 -6.00
N GLN A 63 7.47 -16.06 -5.09
CA GLN A 63 6.06 -16.44 -5.22
C GLN A 63 5.42 -15.74 -6.42
N VAL A 64 5.76 -14.46 -6.65
CA VAL A 64 5.28 -13.71 -7.82
C VAL A 64 5.79 -14.35 -9.11
N LYS A 65 7.08 -14.71 -9.20
CA LYS A 65 7.64 -15.41 -10.36
C LYS A 65 6.92 -16.74 -10.64
N ASP A 66 6.66 -17.54 -9.61
CA ASP A 66 5.92 -18.80 -9.74
C ASP A 66 4.48 -18.59 -10.24
N MET A 67 3.81 -17.53 -9.77
CA MET A 67 2.47 -17.17 -10.23
C MET A 67 2.46 -16.75 -11.70
N LEU A 68 3.42 -15.93 -12.12
CA LEU A 68 3.58 -15.52 -13.53
C LEU A 68 3.80 -16.75 -14.43
N GLU A 69 4.70 -17.65 -14.03
CA GLU A 69 5.00 -18.89 -14.77
C GLU A 69 3.74 -19.75 -14.95
N LYS A 70 2.96 -19.95 -13.87
CA LYS A 70 1.68 -20.70 -13.90
C LYS A 70 0.60 -20.02 -14.73
N ALA A 71 0.63 -18.69 -14.83
CA ALA A 71 -0.26 -17.92 -15.68
C ALA A 71 0.16 -17.91 -17.16
N GLY A 72 1.25 -18.59 -17.53
CA GLY A 72 1.76 -18.60 -18.91
C GLY A 72 2.50 -17.31 -19.29
N LEU A 73 2.93 -16.53 -18.30
CA LEU A 73 3.70 -15.31 -18.49
C LEU A 73 5.19 -15.58 -18.29
N ARG A 74 6.01 -14.85 -19.03
CA ARG A 74 7.47 -14.77 -18.82
C ARG A 74 7.83 -13.33 -18.48
N ALA A 75 8.48 -13.13 -17.34
CA ALA A 75 9.10 -11.85 -17.00
C ALA A 75 10.30 -11.59 -17.94
N ILE A 76 10.30 -10.41 -18.56
CA ILE A 76 11.35 -9.94 -19.48
C ILE A 76 12.28 -8.99 -18.74
N GLU A 77 11.72 -8.11 -17.92
CA GLU A 77 12.45 -7.17 -17.07
C GLU A 77 11.82 -7.15 -15.68
N VAL A 78 12.64 -6.93 -14.65
CA VAL A 78 12.23 -6.88 -13.25
C VAL A 78 12.96 -5.74 -12.57
N PHE A 79 12.20 -4.84 -11.94
CA PHE A 79 12.71 -3.67 -11.23
C PHE A 79 12.19 -3.64 -9.80
N GLY A 80 12.99 -3.04 -8.91
CA GLY A 80 12.66 -2.81 -7.50
C GLY A 80 12.02 -1.46 -7.23
N ASP A 81 11.95 -0.59 -8.24
CA ASP A 81 11.37 0.75 -8.15
C ASP A 81 11.00 1.26 -9.57
N PHE A 82 10.12 2.25 -9.64
CA PHE A 82 9.67 2.92 -10.86
C PHE A 82 10.76 3.75 -11.54
N ASP A 83 11.87 4.03 -10.85
CA ASP A 83 13.05 4.67 -11.44
C ASP A 83 13.93 3.70 -12.27
N GLY A 84 13.58 2.40 -12.29
CA GLY A 84 14.31 1.37 -13.01
C GLY A 84 15.44 0.71 -12.21
N SER A 85 15.55 0.99 -10.91
CA SER A 85 16.51 0.32 -10.03
C SER A 85 16.28 -1.20 -9.99
N PRO A 86 17.35 -2.00 -9.84
CA PRO A 86 17.23 -3.45 -9.79
C PRO A 86 16.43 -3.89 -8.56
N LEU A 87 15.71 -5.00 -8.69
CA LEU A 87 15.01 -5.61 -7.57
C LEU A 87 16.02 -6.21 -6.57
N THR A 88 15.93 -5.79 -5.31
CA THR A 88 16.70 -6.30 -4.16
C THR A 88 15.77 -6.68 -3.02
N ASP A 89 16.32 -7.27 -1.95
CA ASP A 89 15.55 -7.62 -0.75
C ASP A 89 15.06 -6.37 0.02
N ASP A 90 15.64 -5.20 -0.26
CA ASP A 90 15.29 -3.92 0.34
C ASP A 90 14.32 -3.10 -0.53
N SER A 91 13.91 -3.61 -1.70
CA SER A 91 12.97 -2.92 -2.59
C SER A 91 11.59 -2.82 -1.97
N GLU A 92 11.01 -1.63 -1.98
CA GLU A 92 9.63 -1.39 -1.53
C GLU A 92 8.62 -1.85 -2.58
N GLU A 93 9.01 -1.85 -3.85
CA GLU A 93 8.18 -2.20 -4.99
C GLU A 93 8.72 -3.41 -5.74
N MET A 94 7.83 -4.09 -6.49
CA MET A 94 8.23 -5.14 -7.43
C MET A 94 7.52 -4.94 -8.76
N ILE A 95 8.26 -4.49 -9.77
CA ILE A 95 7.72 -4.19 -11.09
C ILE A 95 8.16 -5.29 -12.06
N TYR A 96 7.20 -5.94 -12.71
CA TYR A 96 7.44 -7.00 -13.68
C TYR A 96 6.92 -6.63 -15.06
N ILE A 97 7.81 -6.49 -16.04
CA ILE A 97 7.42 -6.39 -17.45
C ILE A 97 7.33 -7.81 -18.00
N CYS A 98 6.12 -8.22 -18.38
CA CYS A 98 5.84 -9.60 -18.78
C CYS A 98 5.35 -9.68 -20.23
N ARG A 99 5.58 -10.84 -20.85
CA ARG A 99 4.91 -11.25 -22.09
C ARG A 99 4.27 -12.62 -21.92
N PHE A 100 3.18 -12.88 -22.62
CA PHE A 100 2.68 -14.25 -22.78
C PHE A 100 3.71 -15.11 -23.51
N LYS A 101 3.77 -16.36 -23.09
CA LYS A 101 4.58 -17.39 -23.76
C LYS A 101 3.98 -17.82 -25.09
#